data_AF-A0A8T0LMR1-F1
#
_entry.id   AF-A0A8T0LMR1-F1
#
_cell.length_a   1.000
_cell.length_b   1.000
_cell.length_c   1.000
_cell.angle_alpha   90.00
_cell.angle_beta   90.00
_cell.angle_gamma   90.00
#
_symmetry.space_group_name_H-M   'P 1'
#
loop_
_entity.id
_entity.type
_entity.pdbx_description
1 polymer ?
#
loop_
_entity_poly.entity_id
_entity_poly.type
_entity_poly.pdbx_seq_one_letter_code
_entity_poly.pdbx_strand_id
1 'polypeptide(L)'
;MDNDEQQAVLGDDEENELQVEEQDASEIPPDEPVIDDAAEDPATPEETENTPRINGGVDGDDPDQPLSSSSKMAMAEFIRASSEQLEGAEFSLLVVLQPDNVRHRVTVTALTTLEETDHASTIVVDIEKFTGHKPYLGGFRHRKTQQQFHHASTQTILSRARRNMGPVRFHRETQTQELATRSLQTHRESGTQMTRRDLKLDEAYDRHVTARPYFDSYQLDSLREDSVLLMQRLWRGFRARSYVYNIGEQRRRMDMLAEVEAQENEAEDVSRQRREVNRRMHPNTVSDFEVLYNELDKWRQVECRKVREQRELDPSERQRALDAILAKETKLLQTIDRLKLTATDANRKQRIEAMLQFMARPKQWQMSDGDVKEVHTPFTVRAKELMDLYHGLRIPLGSVDERLDMLLHIKWTVQEFDCALTRELVELIDREADMLSRGRKEKSLEGLRKRLINLFLQFIETPEFNPEAAALKHASI
;
A
#
# COMPACT_ATOMS: atom_id res chain seq x y z
N MET A 1 -11.16 26.88 63.53
CA MET A 1 -10.95 28.33 63.45
C MET A 1 -10.50 28.60 62.03
N ASP A 2 -11.33 29.38 61.34
CA ASP A 2 -11.18 30.07 60.05
C ASP A 2 -11.10 29.16 58.80
N ASN A 3 -12.22 29.00 58.06
CA ASN A 3 -12.77 29.84 56.95
C ASN A 3 -12.04 29.57 55.62
N ASP A 4 -12.61 29.49 54.43
CA ASP A 4 -13.97 29.63 53.86
C ASP A 4 -13.88 29.14 52.38
N GLU A 5 -15.00 29.25 51.63
CA GLU A 5 -15.15 29.23 50.15
C GLU A 5 -15.65 27.90 49.54
N GLN A 6 -16.95 27.75 49.21
CA GLN A 6 -17.68 28.22 48.00
C GLN A 6 -17.04 27.63 46.70
N GLN A 7 -17.70 27.03 45.69
CA GLN A 7 -19.05 27.07 45.10
C GLN A 7 -19.07 26.02 43.95
N ALA A 8 -20.27 25.57 43.51
CA ALA A 8 -20.71 25.33 42.11
C ALA A 8 -21.61 24.09 41.96
N VAL A 9 -22.94 24.26 41.98
CA VAL A 9 -23.86 24.18 40.82
C VAL A 9 -23.88 22.81 40.12
N LEU A 10 -24.86 21.98 40.49
CA LEU A 10 -25.34 20.87 39.67
C LEU A 10 -26.65 21.32 39.01
N GLY A 11 -26.63 21.35 37.68
CA GLY A 11 -27.81 21.49 36.84
C GLY A 11 -28.34 20.09 36.51
N ASP A 12 -29.65 19.96 36.64
CA ASP A 12 -30.48 18.90 36.07
C ASP A 12 -30.31 18.89 34.55
N ASP A 13 -30.35 17.69 33.93
CA ASP A 13 -31.13 17.44 32.71
C ASP A 13 -31.05 15.96 32.26
N GLU A 14 -32.24 15.44 32.01
CA GLU A 14 -32.64 14.42 31.03
C GLU A 14 -32.56 12.91 31.37
N GLU A 15 -33.76 12.44 31.73
CA GLU A 15 -34.33 11.11 31.51
C GLU A 15 -34.17 10.61 30.07
N ASN A 16 -33.86 9.32 29.89
CA ASN A 16 -34.41 8.58 28.75
C ASN A 16 -34.60 7.10 29.11
N GLU A 17 -35.86 6.68 29.05
CA GLU A 17 -36.39 5.36 29.37
C GLU A 17 -36.00 4.33 28.28
N LEU A 18 -35.60 3.13 28.70
CA LEU A 18 -35.52 1.95 27.84
C LEU A 18 -36.68 1.01 28.19
N GLN A 19 -37.70 1.00 27.34
CA GLN A 19 -38.77 0.01 27.36
C GLN A 19 -38.32 -1.28 26.65
N VAL A 20 -38.52 -2.38 27.36
CA VAL A 20 -38.40 -3.77 26.89
C VAL A 20 -39.78 -4.19 26.37
N GLU A 21 -39.87 -4.60 25.11
CA GLU A 21 -41.02 -5.35 24.59
C GLU A 21 -40.61 -6.80 24.29
N GLU A 22 -41.15 -7.72 25.09
CA GLU A 22 -41.33 -9.13 24.78
C GLU A 22 -42.62 -9.33 23.98
N GLN A 23 -42.59 -10.23 22.99
CA GLN A 23 -43.68 -11.09 22.48
C GLN A 23 -43.20 -11.72 21.15
N ASP A 24 -43.51 -12.94 20.73
CA ASP A 24 -43.94 -14.21 21.33
C ASP A 24 -44.01 -15.23 20.15
N ALA A 25 -44.00 -16.53 20.45
CA ALA A 25 -44.31 -17.67 19.57
C ALA A 25 -43.27 -18.05 18.47
N SER A 26 -42.96 -19.32 18.18
CA SER A 26 -43.66 -20.60 18.42
C SER A 26 -42.73 -21.82 18.34
N GLU A 27 -42.97 -22.80 19.21
CA GLU A 27 -42.49 -24.19 19.19
C GLU A 27 -43.08 -25.01 18.03
N ILE A 28 -42.32 -25.97 17.48
CA ILE A 28 -42.55 -27.45 17.52
C ILE A 28 -41.53 -28.16 16.57
N PRO A 29 -40.99 -29.35 16.93
CA PRO A 29 -39.84 -30.03 16.30
C PRO A 29 -40.26 -31.33 15.56
N PRO A 30 -39.41 -32.39 15.50
CA PRO A 30 -38.32 -32.68 14.55
C PRO A 30 -38.66 -33.89 13.64
N ASP A 31 -37.81 -34.23 12.65
CA ASP A 31 -37.79 -35.59 12.09
C ASP A 31 -36.39 -35.93 11.51
N GLU A 32 -35.73 -36.89 12.15
CA GLU A 32 -34.74 -37.77 11.51
C GLU A 32 -35.47 -38.90 10.79
N PRO A 33 -34.82 -39.54 9.81
CA PRO A 33 -34.59 -40.96 10.05
C PRO A 33 -33.19 -41.46 9.69
N VAL A 34 -32.69 -42.31 10.59
CA VAL A 34 -31.68 -43.35 10.40
C VAL A 34 -32.18 -44.41 9.41
N ILE A 35 -31.31 -44.96 8.56
CA ILE A 35 -31.22 -46.39 8.20
C ILE A 35 -29.81 -46.69 7.66
N ASP A 36 -29.31 -47.83 8.14
CA ASP A 36 -28.12 -48.63 7.87
C ASP A 36 -27.78 -48.87 6.38
N ASP A 37 -26.51 -49.12 6.02
CA ASP A 37 -25.97 -50.49 5.99
C ASP A 37 -24.53 -50.60 5.43
N ALA A 38 -23.85 -51.62 5.97
CA ALA A 38 -22.86 -52.52 5.37
C ALA A 38 -21.53 -52.01 4.76
N ALA A 39 -20.46 -52.62 5.30
CA ALA A 39 -19.09 -52.65 4.82
C ALA A 39 -18.91 -53.48 3.54
N GLU A 40 -17.92 -53.12 2.72
CA GLU A 40 -17.19 -54.06 1.84
C GLU A 40 -15.85 -53.44 1.38
N ASP A 41 -14.74 -53.98 1.90
CA ASP A 41 -13.44 -54.12 1.23
C ASP A 41 -13.35 -55.61 0.78
N PRO A 42 -12.41 -56.09 -0.07
CA PRO A 42 -11.27 -55.44 -0.73
C PRO A 42 -11.07 -55.84 -2.24
N ALA A 43 -10.29 -55.08 -3.03
CA ALA A 43 -9.56 -55.63 -4.20
C ALA A 43 -8.51 -54.66 -4.81
N THR A 44 -7.23 -55.07 -4.72
CA THR A 44 -6.13 -54.83 -5.69
C THR A 44 -5.90 -56.14 -6.47
N PRO A 45 -5.13 -56.26 -7.59
CA PRO A 45 -4.14 -55.36 -8.25
C PRO A 45 -4.37 -55.23 -9.80
N GLU A 46 -3.66 -54.42 -10.61
CA GLU A 46 -2.37 -54.67 -11.30
C GLU A 46 -1.98 -53.42 -12.15
N GLU A 47 -0.77 -52.86 -11.96
CA GLU A 47 0.37 -52.74 -12.91
C GLU A 47 0.07 -52.06 -14.27
N THR A 48 0.67 -50.91 -14.59
CA THR A 48 1.92 -50.85 -15.37
C THR A 48 2.64 -49.48 -15.26
N GLU A 49 3.93 -49.61 -14.91
CA GLU A 49 5.15 -48.85 -15.22
C GLU A 49 5.11 -47.55 -16.07
N ASN A 50 5.77 -46.49 -15.57
CA ASN A 50 7.03 -45.99 -16.13
C ASN A 50 7.50 -44.68 -15.47
N THR A 51 8.50 -44.73 -14.58
CA THR A 51 9.75 -43.91 -14.66
C THR A 51 10.73 -44.28 -13.53
N PRO A 52 12.05 -44.28 -13.79
CA PRO A 52 13.02 -45.02 -12.99
C PRO A 52 13.62 -44.21 -11.83
N ARG A 53 13.91 -44.94 -10.74
CA ARG A 53 14.82 -44.54 -9.65
C ARG A 53 16.28 -44.84 -10.06
N ILE A 54 17.21 -43.97 -9.66
CA ILE A 54 18.55 -44.40 -9.22
C ILE A 54 18.88 -43.68 -7.90
N ASN A 55 19.31 -44.50 -6.94
CA ASN A 55 19.79 -44.20 -5.58
C ASN A 55 20.97 -43.19 -5.63
N GLY A 56 21.13 -42.27 -4.68
CA GLY A 56 21.50 -42.53 -3.29
C GLY A 56 23.02 -42.40 -3.14
N GLY A 57 23.49 -41.41 -2.38
CA GLY A 57 24.92 -41.21 -2.12
C GLY A 57 25.19 -39.96 -1.30
N VAL A 58 25.44 -40.18 -0.01
CA VAL A 58 26.11 -39.27 0.93
C VAL A 58 27.51 -38.95 0.40
N ASP A 59 27.99 -37.71 0.52
CA ASP A 59 29.39 -37.36 0.85
C ASP A 59 29.64 -35.83 0.85
N GLY A 60 30.29 -35.37 1.92
CA GLY A 60 31.38 -34.37 1.89
C GLY A 60 31.06 -32.89 1.64
N ASP A 61 30.99 -32.11 2.72
CA ASP A 61 31.42 -30.70 2.70
C ASP A 61 32.92 -30.64 2.41
N ASP A 62 33.32 -30.15 1.23
CA ASP A 62 34.71 -29.84 0.88
C ASP A 62 34.79 -28.35 0.45
N PRO A 63 35.60 -27.50 1.10
CA PRO A 63 35.54 -26.06 0.97
C PRO A 63 36.64 -25.53 0.04
N ASP A 64 36.59 -25.79 -1.28
CA ASP A 64 37.50 -25.14 -2.22
C ASP A 64 36.97 -25.12 -3.67
N GLN A 65 36.18 -24.10 -4.01
CA GLN A 65 36.09 -23.59 -5.39
C GLN A 65 36.12 -22.05 -5.41
N PRO A 66 36.91 -21.42 -6.31
CA PRO A 66 37.18 -19.98 -6.28
C PRO A 66 36.02 -19.13 -6.84
N LEU A 67 35.75 -18.03 -6.13
CA LEU A 67 34.76 -17.00 -6.46
C LEU A 67 35.00 -16.32 -7.82
N SER A 68 33.89 -15.97 -8.47
CA SER A 68 33.78 -15.23 -9.73
C SER A 68 34.65 -13.96 -9.80
N SER A 69 35.27 -13.75 -10.97
CA SER A 69 36.13 -12.62 -11.36
C SER A 69 35.59 -11.23 -10.99
N SER A 70 34.27 -11.07 -10.95
CA SER A 70 33.61 -9.80 -10.62
C SER A 70 33.80 -9.38 -9.15
N SER A 71 33.85 -10.34 -8.22
CA SER A 71 34.08 -10.05 -6.79
C SER A 71 35.53 -9.71 -6.47
N LYS A 72 36.50 -10.16 -7.29
CA LYS A 72 37.93 -9.83 -7.10
C LYS A 72 38.23 -8.37 -7.47
N MET A 73 37.58 -7.83 -8.50
CA MET A 73 37.75 -6.42 -8.87
C MET A 73 37.12 -5.48 -7.85
N ALA A 74 35.94 -5.82 -7.31
CA ALA A 74 35.29 -5.03 -6.26
C ALA A 74 36.11 -4.97 -4.96
N MET A 75 36.77 -6.08 -4.59
CA MET A 75 37.64 -6.09 -3.41
C MET A 75 38.97 -5.33 -3.64
N ALA A 76 39.52 -5.38 -4.85
CA ALA A 76 40.72 -4.61 -5.20
C ALA A 76 40.47 -3.09 -5.17
N GLU A 77 39.31 -2.62 -5.63
CA GLU A 77 38.90 -1.22 -5.51
C GLU A 77 38.68 -0.80 -4.05
N PHE A 78 38.06 -1.67 -3.24
CA PHE A 78 37.85 -1.40 -1.81
C PHE A 78 39.18 -1.29 -1.02
N ILE A 79 40.15 -2.15 -1.34
CA ILE A 79 41.49 -2.12 -0.71
C ILE A 79 42.26 -0.86 -1.15
N ARG A 80 42.17 -0.46 -2.44
CA ARG A 80 42.83 0.77 -2.92
C ARG A 80 42.23 2.03 -2.27
N ALA A 81 40.91 2.10 -2.13
CA ALA A 81 40.22 3.20 -1.47
C ALA A 81 40.52 3.29 0.03
N SER A 82 40.79 2.16 0.68
CA SER A 82 41.18 2.11 2.11
C SER A 82 42.64 2.51 2.32
N SER A 83 43.51 2.28 1.34
CA SER A 83 44.95 2.61 1.44
C SER A 83 45.24 4.11 1.25
N GLU A 84 44.46 4.81 0.42
CA GLU A 84 44.59 6.27 0.22
C GLU A 84 44.20 7.09 1.47
N GLN A 85 43.46 6.49 2.42
CA GLN A 85 43.08 7.15 3.68
C GLN A 85 44.13 7.05 4.81
N LEU A 86 45.23 6.29 4.61
CA LEU A 86 46.24 6.03 5.64
C LEU A 86 47.59 6.72 5.42
N GLU A 87 47.78 7.45 4.32
CA GLU A 87 48.96 8.30 4.14
C GLU A 87 48.90 9.51 5.10
N GLY A 88 49.51 9.35 6.28
CA GLY A 88 49.67 10.41 7.27
C GLY A 88 49.43 10.01 8.73
N ALA A 89 49.10 8.73 9.02
CA ALA A 89 48.87 8.29 10.38
C ALA A 89 50.18 7.92 11.09
N GLU A 90 50.81 8.89 11.77
CA GLU A 90 51.76 8.58 12.85
C GLU A 90 50.99 7.90 14.00
N PHE A 91 51.27 6.63 14.28
CA PHE A 91 50.70 5.94 15.42
C PHE A 91 51.76 5.68 16.50
N SER A 92 51.53 6.23 17.69
CA SER A 92 52.37 5.99 18.86
C SER A 92 51.87 4.74 19.60
N LEU A 93 52.69 3.68 19.66
CA LEU A 93 52.39 2.49 20.46
C LEU A 93 53.05 2.60 21.83
N LEU A 94 52.38 2.11 22.87
CA LEU A 94 52.86 2.18 24.26
C LEU A 94 53.15 0.76 24.73
N VAL A 95 54.43 0.35 24.69
CA VAL A 95 54.87 -1.00 25.07
C VAL A 95 55.43 -0.98 26.48
N VAL A 96 55.01 -1.94 27.30
CA VAL A 96 55.52 -2.17 28.66
C VAL A 96 56.37 -3.43 28.62
N LEU A 97 57.70 -3.29 28.78
CA LEU A 97 58.63 -4.42 28.84
C LEU A 97 58.88 -4.80 30.31
N GLN A 98 58.72 -6.09 30.64
CA GLN A 98 59.11 -6.63 31.95
C GLN A 98 60.58 -7.05 31.88
N PRO A 99 61.41 -6.70 32.89
CA PRO A 99 61.05 -6.65 34.30
C PRO A 99 60.84 -5.26 34.92
N ASP A 100 61.07 -4.17 34.18
CA ASP A 100 61.23 -2.84 34.79
C ASP A 100 59.93 -2.04 35.01
N ASN A 101 58.77 -2.49 34.50
CA ASN A 101 57.46 -1.83 34.67
C ASN A 101 57.45 -0.31 34.33
N VAL A 102 58.39 0.16 33.50
CA VAL A 102 58.42 1.54 32.97
C VAL A 102 57.71 1.57 31.62
N ARG A 103 56.87 2.59 31.42
CA ARG A 103 56.16 2.83 30.15
C ARG A 103 57.10 3.50 29.15
N HIS A 104 57.34 2.87 28.01
CA HIS A 104 58.13 3.45 26.92
C HIS A 104 57.21 4.09 25.88
N ARG A 105 57.57 5.28 25.39
CA ARG A 105 56.91 5.87 24.22
C ARG A 105 57.67 5.39 22.99
N VAL A 106 56.97 4.68 22.11
CA VAL A 106 57.55 4.06 20.93
C VAL A 106 56.97 4.74 19.71
N THR A 107 57.81 5.46 18.96
CA THR A 107 57.45 6.07 17.68
C THR A 107 57.90 5.14 16.57
N VAL A 108 56.95 4.63 15.79
CA VAL A 108 57.23 3.69 14.70
C VAL A 108 57.00 4.42 13.37
N THR A 109 58.07 4.67 12.63
CA THR A 109 58.00 5.16 11.24
C THR A 109 58.17 4.00 10.28
N ALA A 110 57.10 3.65 9.57
CA ALA A 110 57.15 2.62 8.54
C ALA A 110 57.73 3.21 7.24
N LEU A 111 58.91 2.73 6.82
CA LEU A 111 59.41 2.92 5.46
C LEU A 111 59.16 1.62 4.68
N THR A 112 58.11 1.59 3.86
CA THR A 112 57.81 0.46 2.99
C THR A 112 58.59 0.61 1.69
N THR A 113 59.60 -0.22 1.46
CA THR A 113 60.13 -0.46 0.11
C THR A 113 59.35 -1.61 -0.51
N LEU A 114 58.65 -1.31 -1.60
CA LEU A 114 57.95 -2.27 -2.45
C LEU A 114 58.95 -3.28 -3.00
N GLU A 115 58.78 -4.55 -2.67
CA GLU A 115 59.04 -5.69 -3.57
C GLU A 115 58.43 -6.96 -2.96
N GLU A 116 57.63 -7.65 -3.77
CA GLU A 116 56.97 -8.91 -3.41
C GLU A 116 58.02 -10.00 -3.22
N THR A 117 58.10 -10.56 -2.01
CA THR A 117 58.14 -12.01 -1.72
C THR A 117 58.30 -12.24 -0.22
N ASP A 118 57.73 -13.36 0.20
CA ASP A 118 57.55 -13.91 1.55
C ASP A 118 58.78 -13.83 2.49
N HIS A 119 59.07 -12.68 3.11
CA HIS A 119 59.99 -12.58 4.26
C HIS A 119 59.59 -11.44 5.22
N ALA A 120 59.71 -11.70 6.52
CA ALA A 120 59.30 -10.83 7.63
C ALA A 120 59.86 -9.39 7.51
N SER A 121 58.96 -8.41 7.56
CA SER A 121 59.29 -6.98 7.57
C SER A 121 59.93 -6.58 8.90
N THR A 122 61.20 -6.18 8.86
CA THR A 122 61.94 -5.71 10.05
C THR A 122 61.77 -4.21 10.17
N ILE A 123 61.10 -3.76 11.23
CA ILE A 123 60.81 -2.34 11.48
C ILE A 123 61.82 -1.80 12.51
N VAL A 124 62.53 -0.73 12.17
CA VAL A 124 63.43 -0.02 13.10
C VAL A 124 62.58 0.91 13.97
N VAL A 125 62.78 0.84 15.28
CA VAL A 125 61.94 1.49 16.28
C VAL A 125 62.80 2.28 17.25
N ASP A 126 62.58 3.60 17.33
CA ASP A 126 63.22 4.46 18.34
C ASP A 126 62.38 4.48 19.63
N ILE A 127 63.03 4.19 20.76
CA ILE A 127 62.39 4.05 22.08
C ILE A 127 62.83 5.20 22.99
N GLU A 128 61.91 6.13 23.28
CA GLU A 128 62.12 7.17 24.30
C GLU A 128 61.53 6.74 25.65
N LYS A 129 62.36 6.78 26.71
CA LYS A 129 61.94 6.47 28.09
C LYS A 129 61.12 7.63 28.68
N PHE A 130 59.88 7.36 29.06
CA PHE A 130 59.04 8.32 29.78
C PHE A 130 59.49 8.43 31.25
N THR A 131 59.85 9.63 31.69
CA THR A 131 60.42 9.91 33.03
C THR A 131 59.40 10.39 34.07
N GLY A 132 58.10 10.46 33.72
CA GLY A 132 57.05 10.95 34.62
C GLY A 132 56.49 9.89 35.58
N HIS A 133 56.13 10.30 36.79
CA HIS A 133 55.41 9.46 37.76
C HIS A 133 53.89 9.57 37.57
N LYS A 134 53.19 8.43 37.51
CA LYS A 134 51.73 8.38 37.37
C LYS A 134 51.04 8.86 38.67
N PRO A 135 50.06 9.77 38.62
CA PRO A 135 49.30 10.17 39.81
C PRO A 135 48.45 8.99 40.33
N TYR A 136 48.48 8.78 41.65
CA TYR A 136 47.72 7.71 42.31
C TYR A 136 46.25 8.11 42.47
N LEU A 137 45.35 7.45 41.73
CA LEU A 137 43.91 7.71 41.71
C LEU A 137 43.10 6.72 42.56
N GLY A 138 43.74 6.05 43.53
CA GLY A 138 43.14 4.99 44.32
C GLY A 138 43.20 3.61 43.66
N GLY A 139 42.82 2.58 44.41
CA GLY A 139 42.83 1.18 43.96
C GLY A 139 42.51 0.19 45.08
N PHE A 140 42.44 -1.09 44.74
CA PHE A 140 42.22 -2.18 45.70
C PHE A 140 43.32 -3.24 45.60
N ARG A 141 43.65 -3.88 46.73
CA ARG A 141 44.68 -4.92 46.81
C ARG A 141 44.04 -6.28 47.03
N HIS A 142 44.36 -7.24 46.17
CA HIS A 142 43.92 -8.61 46.36
C HIS A 142 44.69 -9.27 47.51
N ARG A 143 43.97 -9.75 48.55
CA ARG A 143 44.59 -10.18 49.83
C ARG A 143 45.52 -11.39 49.70
N LYS A 144 45.26 -12.32 48.79
CA LYS A 144 46.06 -13.57 48.64
C LYS A 144 47.28 -13.40 47.73
N THR A 145 47.13 -12.67 46.63
CA THR A 145 48.22 -12.47 45.65
C THR A 145 49.00 -11.18 45.88
N GLN A 146 48.58 -10.34 46.84
CA GLN A 146 49.13 -9.02 47.14
C GLN A 146 49.17 -8.05 45.95
N GLN A 147 48.51 -8.41 44.84
CA GLN A 147 48.52 -7.63 43.61
C GLN A 147 47.63 -6.39 43.78
N GLN A 148 48.18 -5.24 43.41
CA GLN A 148 47.52 -3.95 43.55
C GLN A 148 46.88 -3.56 42.22
N PHE A 149 45.56 -3.36 42.23
CA PHE A 149 44.79 -2.91 41.08
C PHE A 149 44.50 -1.42 41.24
N HIS A 150 45.07 -0.59 40.37
CA HIS A 150 44.82 0.84 40.37
C HIS A 150 43.59 1.17 39.53
N HIS A 151 42.77 2.11 39.99
CA HIS A 151 41.66 2.62 39.18
C HIS A 151 42.22 3.30 37.91
N ALA A 152 41.61 3.00 36.77
CA ALA A 152 41.94 3.62 35.50
C ALA A 152 41.03 4.84 35.29
N SER A 153 41.63 6.01 35.06
CA SER A 153 40.90 7.13 34.44
C SER A 153 40.81 6.84 32.95
N THR A 154 39.60 6.63 32.42
CA THR A 154 39.39 6.59 30.97
C THR A 154 39.50 8.01 30.43
N GLN A 155 40.54 8.25 29.62
CA GLN A 155 40.79 9.52 28.96
C GLN A 155 40.00 9.60 27.65
N THR A 156 38.68 9.44 27.72
CA THR A 156 37.81 9.88 26.62
C THR A 156 37.30 11.26 27.00
N ILE A 157 38.11 12.28 26.71
CA ILE A 157 37.59 13.65 26.63
C ILE A 157 36.58 13.59 25.48
N LEU A 158 35.28 13.75 25.77
CA LEU A 158 34.26 13.98 24.76
C LEU A 158 34.59 15.31 24.07
N SER A 159 35.47 15.27 23.08
CA SER A 159 35.88 16.44 22.30
C SER A 159 34.69 16.85 21.44
N ARG A 160 33.92 17.81 21.98
CA ARG A 160 32.81 18.52 21.33
C ARG A 160 31.73 17.59 20.80
N ALA A 161 30.71 17.36 21.62
CA ALA A 161 29.36 17.14 21.08
C ALA A 161 29.10 18.25 20.05
N ARG A 162 29.04 17.90 18.76
CA ARG A 162 28.71 18.85 17.69
C ARG A 162 27.35 19.43 18.08
N ARG A 163 27.30 20.72 18.42
CA ARG A 163 26.02 21.42 18.59
C ARG A 163 25.35 21.34 17.22
N ASN A 164 24.26 20.58 17.12
CA ASN A 164 23.47 20.48 15.90
C ASN A 164 22.86 21.87 15.61
N MET A 165 23.52 22.64 14.75
CA MET A 165 23.06 23.96 14.26
C MET A 165 22.20 23.82 12.99
N GLY A 166 21.34 22.79 12.95
CA GLY A 166 20.38 22.58 11.86
C GLY A 166 18.94 22.79 12.36
N PRO A 167 17.96 23.00 11.47
CA PRO A 167 16.55 23.07 11.86
C PRO A 167 16.14 21.78 12.62
N VAL A 168 15.27 21.93 13.61
CA VAL A 168 14.82 20.83 14.49
C VAL A 168 14.28 19.69 13.65
N ARG A 169 15.02 18.57 13.58
CA ARG A 169 14.59 17.35 12.89
C ARG A 169 13.85 16.48 13.89
N PHE A 170 12.51 16.52 13.84
CA PHE A 170 11.67 15.60 14.61
C PHE A 170 11.74 14.21 13.96
N HIS A 171 12.63 13.35 14.47
CA HIS A 171 12.59 11.92 14.20
C HIS A 171 12.06 11.25 15.46
N ARG A 172 11.01 10.45 15.30
CA ARG A 172 10.32 9.75 16.40
C ARG A 172 10.65 8.26 16.35
N GLU A 173 11.83 7.93 15.83
CA GLU A 173 12.30 6.56 15.66
C GLU A 173 12.77 6.04 17.02
N THR A 174 11.99 5.12 17.58
CA THR A 174 12.37 4.36 18.76
C THR A 174 12.65 2.93 18.33
N GLN A 175 13.84 2.42 18.63
CA GLN A 175 14.15 1.01 18.43
C GLN A 175 13.26 0.16 19.34
N THR A 176 12.46 -0.74 18.75
CA THR A 176 11.73 -1.75 19.51
C THR A 176 12.72 -2.78 20.03
N GLN A 177 12.97 -2.77 21.35
CA GLN A 177 13.82 -3.76 22.01
C GLN A 177 12.96 -4.74 22.80
N GLU A 178 13.26 -6.03 22.70
CA GLU A 178 12.71 -7.06 23.61
C GLU A 178 13.40 -6.95 24.97
N LEU A 179 12.69 -6.38 25.96
CA LEU A 179 13.18 -6.26 27.33
C LEU A 179 12.77 -7.49 28.14
N ALA A 180 13.74 -8.25 28.64
CA ALA A 180 13.51 -9.38 29.54
C ALA A 180 14.18 -9.14 30.90
N THR A 181 13.42 -9.28 31.98
CA THR A 181 13.95 -9.17 33.35
C THR A 181 14.65 -10.45 33.76
N ARG A 182 15.86 -10.35 34.32
CA ARG A 182 16.61 -11.47 34.90
C ARG A 182 16.90 -11.21 36.37
N SER A 183 16.60 -12.19 37.23
CA SER A 183 16.86 -12.10 38.67
C SER A 183 18.25 -12.65 39.04
N LEU A 184 18.90 -12.03 40.01
CA LEU A 184 20.17 -12.48 40.62
C LEU A 184 19.95 -12.71 42.11
N GLN A 185 20.45 -13.82 42.65
CA GLN A 185 20.38 -14.16 44.08
C GLN A 185 21.77 -14.07 44.72
N THR A 186 21.92 -13.27 45.78
CA THR A 186 23.15 -13.17 46.58
C THR A 186 23.22 -14.26 47.66
N HIS A 187 24.42 -14.51 48.18
CA HIS A 187 24.63 -15.47 49.27
C HIS A 187 23.90 -15.04 50.55
N ARG A 188 23.27 -16.00 51.23
CA ARG A 188 22.65 -15.80 52.54
C ARG A 188 23.44 -16.59 53.58
N GLU A 189 23.91 -15.92 54.62
CA GLU A 189 24.62 -16.55 55.73
C GLU A 189 23.63 -16.97 56.82
N SER A 190 23.84 -18.15 57.39
CA SER A 190 23.14 -18.64 58.58
C SER A 190 24.16 -19.23 59.55
N GLY A 191 23.94 -19.00 60.85
CA GLY A 191 24.76 -19.52 61.93
C GLY A 191 23.89 -20.25 62.94
N THR A 192 24.31 -21.45 63.35
CA THR A 192 23.61 -22.25 64.35
C THR A 192 24.51 -22.44 65.56
N GLN A 193 23.99 -22.15 66.75
CA GLN A 193 24.71 -22.32 68.00
C GLN A 193 24.16 -23.52 68.79
N MET A 194 25.02 -24.50 69.07
CA MET A 194 24.62 -25.68 69.86
C MET A 194 24.45 -25.31 71.34
N THR A 195 23.44 -25.92 71.98
CA THR A 195 23.18 -25.77 73.41
C THR A 195 24.36 -26.28 74.24
N ARG A 196 24.84 -25.48 75.19
CA ARG A 196 25.91 -25.86 76.13
C ARG A 196 25.58 -25.37 77.53
N ARG A 197 26.05 -26.10 78.54
CA ARG A 197 25.76 -25.82 79.96
C ARG A 197 26.33 -24.48 80.44
N ASP A 198 27.41 -24.02 79.82
CA ASP A 198 28.10 -22.77 80.10
C ASP A 198 27.58 -21.57 79.29
N LEU A 199 26.61 -21.79 78.38
CA LEU A 199 26.11 -20.78 77.45
C LEU A 199 24.60 -20.61 77.59
N LYS A 200 24.16 -19.38 77.88
CA LYS A 200 22.74 -19.02 77.86
C LYS A 200 22.31 -18.72 76.42
N LEU A 201 21.40 -19.53 75.89
CA LEU A 201 20.77 -19.32 74.58
C LEU A 201 19.34 -18.81 74.77
N ASP A 202 18.87 -18.01 73.81
CA ASP A 202 17.51 -17.51 73.76
C ASP A 202 16.71 -18.32 72.74
N GLU A 203 15.71 -19.06 73.23
CA GLU A 203 14.85 -19.96 72.44
C GLU A 203 13.49 -19.32 72.11
N ALA A 204 13.27 -18.04 72.44
CA ALA A 204 11.96 -17.38 72.33
C ALA A 204 11.41 -17.30 70.89
N TYR A 205 12.28 -17.34 69.88
CA TYR A 205 11.90 -17.30 68.45
C TYR A 205 12.07 -18.65 67.73
N ASP A 206 12.32 -19.73 68.47
CA ASP A 206 12.47 -21.06 67.89
C ASP A 206 11.11 -21.68 67.55
N ARG A 207 11.09 -22.54 66.52
CA ARG A 207 9.90 -23.26 66.07
C ARG A 207 10.07 -24.76 66.20
N HIS A 208 9.24 -25.41 67.00
CA HIS A 208 9.12 -26.86 67.02
C HIS A 208 8.32 -27.34 65.80
N VAL A 209 8.88 -28.25 65.02
CA VAL A 209 8.25 -28.84 63.84
C VAL A 209 8.14 -30.35 64.03
N THR A 210 6.96 -30.92 63.81
CA THR A 210 6.76 -32.37 63.78
C THR A 210 7.15 -32.93 62.42
N ALA A 211 7.92 -34.02 62.41
CA ALA A 211 8.36 -34.65 61.17
C ALA A 211 7.16 -35.25 60.42
N ARG A 212 7.06 -34.91 59.13
CA ARG A 212 6.15 -35.57 58.19
C ARG A 212 6.81 -36.83 57.62
N PRO A 213 6.06 -37.74 56.96
CA PRO A 213 6.65 -38.85 56.23
C PRO A 213 7.75 -38.34 55.30
N TYR A 214 8.93 -38.94 55.38
CA TYR A 214 10.05 -38.58 54.54
C TYR A 214 9.74 -38.97 53.09
N PHE A 215 9.81 -37.99 52.19
CA PHE A 215 9.63 -38.22 50.77
C PHE A 215 10.98 -38.54 50.16
N ASP A 216 11.13 -39.79 49.74
CA ASP A 216 12.41 -40.30 49.27
C ASP A 216 12.71 -39.80 47.85
N SER A 217 14.00 -39.77 47.48
CA SER A 217 14.42 -39.31 46.15
C SER A 217 13.78 -40.13 45.02
N TYR A 218 13.64 -41.45 45.21
CA TYR A 218 12.98 -42.33 44.24
C TYR A 218 11.50 -42.00 44.04
N GLN A 219 10.79 -41.60 45.10
CA GLN A 219 9.38 -41.21 45.01
C GLN A 219 9.22 -39.86 44.29
N LEU A 220 10.16 -38.94 44.48
CA LEU A 220 10.21 -37.67 43.75
C LEU A 220 10.43 -37.87 42.27
N ASP A 221 11.37 -38.74 41.91
CA ASP A 221 11.70 -39.01 40.52
C ASP A 221 10.55 -39.73 39.80
N SER A 222 9.90 -40.71 40.44
CA SER A 222 8.68 -41.34 39.89
C SER A 222 7.54 -40.33 39.68
N LEU A 223 7.29 -39.44 40.64
CA LEU A 223 6.27 -38.40 40.50
C LEU A 223 6.59 -37.43 39.34
N ARG A 224 7.87 -37.10 39.15
CA ARG A 224 8.33 -36.27 38.02
C ARG A 224 8.12 -36.98 36.69
N GLU A 225 8.44 -38.26 36.59
CA GLU A 225 8.22 -39.06 35.38
C GLU A 225 6.74 -39.09 34.99
N ASP A 226 5.84 -39.40 35.93
CA ASP A 226 4.40 -39.41 35.69
C ASP A 226 3.86 -38.04 35.26
N SER A 227 4.32 -36.98 35.92
CA SER A 227 3.95 -35.60 35.60
C SER A 227 4.43 -35.20 34.19
N VAL A 228 5.66 -35.58 33.83
CA VAL A 228 6.23 -35.34 32.50
C VAL A 228 5.45 -36.10 31.42
N LEU A 229 5.11 -37.37 31.65
CA LEU A 229 4.29 -38.15 30.72
C LEU A 229 2.92 -37.53 30.49
N LEU A 230 2.28 -37.02 31.55
CA LEU A 230 1.01 -36.30 31.45
C LEU A 230 1.16 -35.02 30.61
N MET A 231 2.17 -34.19 30.90
CA MET A 231 2.46 -32.98 30.13
C MET A 231 2.71 -33.30 28.65
N GLN A 232 3.51 -34.33 28.36
CA GLN A 232 3.80 -34.76 26.99
C GLN A 232 2.54 -35.23 26.27
N ARG A 233 1.67 -36.00 26.92
CA ARG A 233 0.41 -36.47 26.34
C ARG A 233 -0.52 -35.31 26.00
N LEU A 234 -0.68 -34.36 26.93
CA LEU A 234 -1.50 -33.17 26.70
C LEU A 234 -0.92 -32.28 25.60
N TRP A 235 0.40 -32.11 25.55
CA TRP A 235 1.08 -31.32 24.52
C TRP A 235 0.91 -31.92 23.13
N ARG A 236 1.06 -33.24 22.98
CA ARG A 236 0.80 -33.94 21.71
C ARG A 236 -0.63 -33.71 21.24
N GLY A 237 -1.61 -33.82 22.15
CA GLY A 237 -3.02 -33.54 21.84
C GLY A 237 -3.28 -32.08 21.45
N PHE A 238 -2.70 -31.12 22.16
CA PHE A 238 -2.81 -29.70 21.84
C PHE A 238 -2.20 -29.38 20.46
N ARG A 239 -1.03 -29.94 20.16
CA ARG A 239 -0.34 -29.74 18.88
C ARG A 239 -1.17 -30.28 17.71
N ALA A 240 -1.77 -31.47 17.86
CA ALA A 240 -2.63 -32.05 16.85
C ALA A 240 -3.90 -31.18 16.59
N ARG A 241 -4.56 -30.72 17.66
CA ARG A 241 -5.73 -29.82 17.52
C ARG A 241 -5.36 -28.48 16.88
N SER A 242 -4.24 -27.89 17.27
CA SER A 242 -3.76 -26.63 16.68
C SER A 242 -3.47 -26.77 15.18
N TYR A 243 -2.90 -27.91 14.78
CA TYR A 243 -2.65 -28.23 13.38
C TYR A 243 -3.95 -28.38 12.58
N VAL A 244 -4.91 -29.16 13.07
CA VAL A 244 -6.22 -29.34 12.43
C VAL A 244 -7.00 -28.03 12.35
N TYR A 245 -6.94 -27.21 13.41
CA TYR A 245 -7.55 -25.88 13.41
C TYR A 245 -6.95 -24.99 12.32
N ASN A 246 -5.62 -24.99 12.17
CA ASN A 246 -4.95 -24.22 11.11
C ASN A 246 -5.39 -24.69 9.72
N ILE A 247 -5.46 -26.00 9.46
CA ILE A 247 -5.98 -26.53 8.18
C ILE A 247 -7.42 -26.08 7.94
N GLY A 248 -8.27 -26.13 8.97
CA GLY A 248 -9.66 -25.67 8.88
C GLY A 248 -9.75 -24.19 8.54
N GLU A 249 -8.93 -23.35 9.16
CA GLU A 249 -8.82 -21.92 8.86
C GLU A 249 -8.34 -21.67 7.41
N GLN A 250 -7.32 -22.40 6.94
CA GLN A 250 -6.86 -22.28 5.55
C GLN A 250 -7.97 -22.66 4.57
N ARG A 251 -8.72 -23.73 4.85
CA ARG A 251 -9.84 -24.15 4.00
C ARG A 251 -10.94 -23.09 3.97
N ARG A 252 -11.39 -22.58 5.12
CA ARG A 252 -12.37 -21.49 5.19
C ARG A 252 -11.90 -20.26 4.42
N ARG A 253 -10.61 -19.91 4.51
CA ARG A 253 -10.04 -18.81 3.77
C ARG A 253 -10.10 -19.03 2.26
N MET A 254 -9.83 -20.25 1.79
CA MET A 254 -9.96 -20.61 0.37
C MET A 254 -11.41 -20.60 -0.09
N ASP A 255 -12.33 -21.13 0.71
CA ASP A 255 -13.77 -21.12 0.40
C ASP A 255 -14.29 -19.68 0.29
N MET A 256 -13.90 -18.79 1.22
CA MET A 256 -14.23 -17.35 1.16
C MET A 256 -13.68 -16.67 -0.10
N LEU A 257 -12.44 -16.99 -0.49
CA LEU A 257 -11.85 -16.45 -1.72
C LEU A 257 -12.58 -16.96 -2.97
N ALA A 258 -12.96 -18.24 -2.99
CA ALA A 258 -13.72 -18.83 -4.09
C ALA A 258 -15.14 -18.22 -4.20
N GLU A 259 -15.79 -17.93 -3.06
CA GLU A 259 -17.07 -17.22 -3.05
C GLU A 259 -16.95 -15.79 -3.59
N VAL A 260 -15.90 -15.06 -3.20
CA VAL A 260 -15.63 -13.72 -3.74
C VAL A 260 -15.36 -13.78 -5.24
N GLU A 261 -14.54 -14.72 -5.71
CA GLU A 261 -14.27 -14.91 -7.14
C GLU A 261 -15.53 -15.28 -7.92
N ALA A 262 -16.41 -16.13 -7.36
CA ALA A 262 -17.69 -16.46 -7.96
C ALA A 262 -18.61 -15.21 -8.07
N GLN A 263 -18.68 -14.39 -7.02
CA GLN A 263 -19.44 -13.15 -7.03
C GLN A 263 -18.89 -12.13 -8.05
N GLU A 264 -17.56 -12.02 -8.17
CA GLU A 264 -16.91 -11.16 -9.17
C GLU A 264 -17.25 -11.63 -10.59
N ASN A 265 -17.17 -12.94 -10.86
CA ASN A 265 -17.53 -13.51 -12.15
C ASN A 265 -19.01 -13.29 -12.50
N GLU A 266 -19.93 -13.51 -11.55
CA GLU A 266 -21.36 -13.23 -11.75
C GLU A 266 -21.60 -11.74 -12.03
N ALA A 267 -20.92 -10.85 -11.30
CA ALA A 267 -21.03 -9.41 -11.51
C ALA A 267 -20.48 -9.00 -12.89
N GLU A 268 -19.38 -9.62 -13.35
CA GLU A 268 -18.85 -9.43 -14.69
C GLU A 268 -19.83 -9.89 -15.78
N ASP A 269 -20.46 -11.04 -15.60
CA ASP A 269 -21.45 -11.57 -16.54
C ASP A 269 -22.69 -10.68 -16.63
N VAL A 270 -23.21 -10.21 -15.48
CA VAL A 270 -24.31 -9.24 -15.43
C VAL A 270 -23.89 -7.93 -16.10
N SER A 271 -22.65 -7.46 -15.90
CA SER A 271 -22.10 -6.27 -16.56
C SER A 271 -22.01 -6.46 -18.08
N ARG A 272 -21.57 -7.63 -18.57
CA ARG A 272 -21.55 -7.98 -20.00
C ARG A 272 -22.94 -7.99 -20.60
N GLN A 273 -23.91 -8.66 -19.96
CA GLN A 273 -25.30 -8.68 -20.39
C GLN A 273 -25.89 -7.26 -20.45
N ARG A 274 -25.65 -6.45 -19.41
CA ARG A 274 -26.10 -5.05 -19.37
C ARG A 274 -25.48 -4.22 -20.48
N ARG A 275 -24.19 -4.43 -20.81
CA ARG A 275 -23.53 -3.78 -21.95
C ARG A 275 -24.21 -4.18 -23.26
N GLU A 276 -24.49 -5.46 -23.50
CA GLU A 276 -25.17 -5.91 -24.73
C GLU A 276 -26.57 -5.32 -24.88
N VAL A 277 -27.35 -5.31 -23.79
CA VAL A 277 -28.68 -4.66 -23.77
C VAL A 277 -28.54 -3.16 -24.06
N ASN A 278 -27.57 -2.49 -23.44
CA ASN A 278 -27.32 -1.07 -23.71
C ASN A 278 -26.91 -0.80 -25.16
N ARG A 279 -26.10 -1.67 -25.79
CA ARG A 279 -25.71 -1.54 -27.21
C ARG A 279 -26.92 -1.62 -28.15
N ARG A 280 -27.93 -2.42 -27.81
CA ARG A 280 -29.19 -2.51 -28.56
C ARG A 280 -30.11 -1.32 -28.35
N MET A 281 -30.22 -0.87 -27.09
CA MET A 281 -31.15 0.20 -26.71
C MET A 281 -30.61 1.59 -27.05
N HIS A 282 -29.29 1.79 -26.97
CA HIS A 282 -28.61 3.08 -27.11
C HIS A 282 -27.32 2.92 -27.94
N PRO A 283 -27.42 2.66 -29.26
CA PRO A 283 -26.25 2.48 -30.12
C PRO A 283 -25.46 3.79 -30.26
N ASN A 284 -24.20 3.81 -29.84
CA ASN A 284 -23.36 5.01 -29.89
C ASN A 284 -22.17 4.85 -30.84
N THR A 285 -21.59 3.65 -30.91
CA THR A 285 -20.41 3.36 -31.73
C THR A 285 -20.79 2.74 -33.07
N VAL A 286 -19.86 2.78 -34.04
CA VAL A 286 -20.07 2.17 -35.37
C VAL A 286 -20.34 0.67 -35.25
N SER A 287 -19.63 -0.03 -34.36
CA SER A 287 -19.84 -1.45 -34.12
C SER A 287 -21.19 -1.78 -33.48
N ASP A 288 -21.79 -0.85 -32.70
CA ASP A 288 -23.16 -1.01 -32.19
C ASP A 288 -24.18 -0.96 -33.33
N PHE A 289 -24.00 -0.03 -34.27
CA PHE A 289 -24.85 0.06 -35.46
C PHE A 289 -24.69 -1.16 -36.37
N GLU A 290 -23.47 -1.72 -36.51
CA GLU A 290 -23.24 -2.97 -37.23
C GLU A 290 -24.04 -4.14 -36.64
N VAL A 291 -24.13 -4.24 -35.31
CA VAL A 291 -24.98 -5.25 -34.64
C VAL A 291 -26.44 -5.08 -35.03
N LEU A 292 -26.96 -3.85 -35.01
CA LEU A 292 -28.35 -3.58 -35.40
C LEU A 292 -28.62 -3.89 -36.88
N TYR A 293 -27.70 -3.55 -37.79
CA TYR A 293 -27.85 -3.91 -39.21
C TYR A 293 -27.82 -5.44 -39.40
N ASN A 294 -26.94 -6.15 -38.70
CA ASN A 294 -26.86 -7.60 -38.75
C ASN A 294 -28.12 -8.27 -38.19
N GLU A 295 -28.68 -7.77 -37.09
CA GLU A 295 -29.94 -8.27 -36.51
C GLU A 295 -31.13 -7.99 -37.44
N LEU A 296 -31.18 -6.81 -38.07
CA LEU A 296 -32.21 -6.46 -39.05
C LEU A 296 -32.15 -7.36 -40.29
N ASP A 297 -30.94 -7.62 -40.81
CA ASP A 297 -30.77 -8.52 -41.95
C ASP A 297 -31.18 -9.96 -41.61
N LYS A 298 -30.78 -10.46 -40.43
CA LYS A 298 -31.24 -11.78 -39.93
C LYS A 298 -32.76 -11.85 -39.83
N TRP A 299 -33.41 -10.81 -39.27
CA TRP A 299 -34.86 -10.73 -39.21
C TRP A 299 -35.50 -10.78 -40.60
N ARG A 300 -34.99 -9.98 -41.54
CA ARG A 300 -35.45 -9.97 -42.94
C ARG A 300 -35.32 -11.35 -43.58
N GLN A 301 -34.18 -12.02 -43.41
CA GLN A 301 -33.95 -13.36 -43.95
C GLN A 301 -34.93 -14.38 -43.38
N VAL A 302 -35.19 -14.35 -42.06
CA VAL A 302 -36.14 -15.25 -41.40
C VAL A 302 -37.57 -15.00 -41.87
N GLU A 303 -38.02 -13.75 -41.93
CA GLU A 303 -39.39 -13.41 -42.36
C GLU A 303 -39.61 -13.69 -43.85
N CYS A 304 -38.64 -13.35 -44.71
CA CYS A 304 -38.68 -13.72 -46.12
C CYS A 304 -38.72 -15.25 -46.29
N ARG A 305 -37.96 -16.00 -45.48
CA ARG A 305 -37.99 -17.47 -45.52
C ARG A 305 -39.36 -18.01 -45.10
N LYS A 306 -39.96 -17.51 -44.02
CA LYS A 306 -41.30 -17.90 -43.57
C LYS A 306 -42.35 -17.71 -44.67
N VAL A 307 -42.36 -16.54 -45.32
CA VAL A 307 -43.28 -16.24 -46.44
C VAL A 307 -43.01 -17.12 -47.66
N ARG A 308 -41.74 -17.52 -47.89
CA ARG A 308 -41.38 -18.42 -48.99
C ARG A 308 -41.80 -19.87 -48.74
N GLU A 309 -41.75 -20.33 -47.49
CA GLU A 309 -42.09 -21.69 -47.06
C GLU A 309 -43.60 -21.93 -46.94
N GLN A 310 -44.40 -20.86 -46.77
CA GLN A 310 -45.86 -20.94 -46.81
C GLN A 310 -46.35 -21.34 -48.22
N ARG A 311 -46.76 -22.60 -48.37
CA ARG A 311 -47.24 -23.18 -49.64
C ARG A 311 -48.69 -22.84 -49.97
N GLU A 312 -49.46 -22.34 -49.00
CA GLU A 312 -50.90 -22.08 -49.13
C GLU A 312 -51.24 -20.67 -49.65
N LEU A 313 -50.25 -19.78 -49.79
CA LEU A 313 -50.47 -18.42 -50.25
C LEU A 313 -50.51 -18.33 -51.78
N ASP A 314 -51.51 -17.62 -52.29
CA ASP A 314 -51.57 -17.22 -53.70
C ASP A 314 -50.37 -16.31 -54.06
N PRO A 315 -49.84 -16.33 -55.30
CA PRO A 315 -48.72 -15.49 -55.69
C PRO A 315 -48.94 -13.99 -55.44
N SER A 316 -50.18 -13.52 -55.58
CA SER A 316 -50.56 -12.12 -55.29
C SER A 316 -50.45 -11.78 -53.81
N GLU A 317 -50.91 -12.67 -52.94
CA GLU A 317 -50.86 -12.52 -51.48
C GLU A 317 -49.42 -12.59 -50.97
N ARG A 318 -48.60 -13.46 -51.57
CA ARG A 318 -47.18 -13.58 -51.26
C ARG A 318 -46.41 -12.31 -51.61
N GLN A 319 -46.74 -11.67 -52.73
CA GLN A 319 -46.12 -10.41 -53.12
C GLN A 319 -46.48 -9.29 -52.14
N ARG A 320 -47.76 -9.18 -51.74
CA ARG A 320 -48.19 -8.22 -50.71
C ARG A 320 -47.49 -8.46 -49.35
N ALA A 321 -47.30 -9.72 -48.97
CA ALA A 321 -46.59 -10.06 -47.73
C ALA A 321 -45.11 -9.63 -47.78
N LEU A 322 -44.44 -9.82 -48.92
CA LEU A 322 -43.07 -9.33 -49.13
C LEU A 322 -43.01 -7.80 -49.14
N ASP A 323 -43.96 -7.12 -49.78
CA ASP A 323 -44.05 -5.65 -49.77
C ASP A 323 -44.27 -5.12 -48.34
N ALA A 324 -45.06 -5.81 -47.52
CA ALA A 324 -45.25 -5.47 -46.11
C ALA A 324 -43.96 -5.66 -45.29
N ILE A 325 -43.15 -6.68 -45.58
CA ILE A 325 -41.83 -6.88 -44.96
C ILE A 325 -40.88 -5.75 -45.37
N LEU A 326 -40.84 -5.39 -46.66
CA LEU A 326 -40.03 -4.27 -47.16
C LEU A 326 -40.44 -2.93 -46.54
N ALA A 327 -41.74 -2.69 -46.38
CA ALA A 327 -42.24 -1.49 -45.71
C ALA A 327 -41.81 -1.42 -44.23
N LYS A 328 -41.75 -2.57 -43.55
CA LYS A 328 -41.22 -2.67 -42.18
C LYS A 328 -39.70 -2.46 -42.14
N GLU A 329 -38.95 -3.09 -43.05
CA GLU A 329 -37.50 -2.94 -43.17
C GLU A 329 -37.11 -1.48 -43.41
N THR A 330 -37.75 -0.82 -44.38
CA THR A 330 -37.49 0.60 -44.68
C THR A 330 -37.78 1.51 -43.49
N LYS A 331 -38.86 1.25 -42.74
CA LYS A 331 -39.17 1.98 -41.50
C LYS A 331 -38.08 1.75 -40.43
N LEU A 332 -37.59 0.52 -40.27
CA LEU A 332 -36.52 0.20 -39.33
C LEU A 332 -35.19 0.85 -39.72
N LEU A 333 -34.83 0.84 -41.01
CA LEU A 333 -33.65 1.55 -41.52
C LEU A 333 -33.74 3.06 -41.24
N GLN A 334 -34.91 3.67 -41.50
CA GLN A 334 -35.13 5.08 -41.16
C GLN A 334 -34.98 5.36 -39.65
N THR A 335 -35.40 4.44 -38.78
CA THR A 335 -35.18 4.59 -37.34
C THR A 335 -33.71 4.45 -36.96
N ILE A 336 -32.98 3.52 -37.57
CA ILE A 336 -31.53 3.37 -37.37
C ILE A 336 -30.79 4.63 -37.82
N ASP A 337 -31.17 5.22 -38.95
CA ASP A 337 -30.57 6.47 -39.44
C ASP A 337 -30.83 7.65 -38.49
N ARG A 338 -32.03 7.75 -37.91
CA ARG A 338 -32.32 8.74 -36.86
C ARG A 338 -31.47 8.52 -35.62
N LEU A 339 -31.33 7.28 -35.18
CA LEU A 339 -30.46 6.93 -34.04
C LEU A 339 -29.00 7.28 -34.32
N LYS A 340 -28.53 7.05 -35.55
CA LYS A 340 -27.20 7.44 -36.00
C LYS A 340 -27.00 8.95 -35.95
N LEU A 341 -27.97 9.74 -36.42
CA LEU A 341 -27.92 11.20 -36.30
C LEU A 341 -27.85 11.64 -34.83
N THR A 342 -28.70 11.09 -33.96
CA THR A 342 -28.67 11.43 -32.52
C THR A 342 -27.36 11.03 -31.85
N ALA A 343 -26.82 9.85 -32.18
CA ALA A 343 -25.54 9.37 -31.67
C ALA A 343 -24.39 10.23 -32.17
N THR A 344 -24.37 10.64 -33.44
CA THR A 344 -23.32 11.53 -33.97
C THR A 344 -23.32 12.90 -33.28
N ASP A 345 -24.48 13.47 -32.97
CA ASP A 345 -24.59 14.73 -32.22
C ASP A 345 -24.15 14.55 -30.75
N ALA A 346 -24.56 13.47 -30.09
CA ALA A 346 -24.14 13.15 -28.73
C ALA A 346 -22.62 12.89 -28.65
N ASN A 347 -22.07 12.09 -29.57
CA ASN A 347 -20.64 11.80 -29.66
C ASN A 347 -19.84 13.07 -29.98
N ARG A 348 -20.37 13.98 -30.80
CA ARG A 348 -19.73 15.28 -31.05
C ARG A 348 -19.66 16.10 -29.76
N LYS A 349 -20.76 16.16 -28.99
CA LYS A 349 -20.78 16.86 -27.70
C LYS A 349 -19.81 16.24 -26.69
N GLN A 350 -19.76 14.92 -26.59
CA GLN A 350 -18.80 14.21 -25.73
C GLN A 350 -17.35 14.41 -26.18
N ARG A 351 -17.08 14.47 -27.49
CA ARG A 351 -15.75 14.76 -28.00
C ARG A 351 -15.30 16.17 -27.63
N ILE A 352 -16.17 17.16 -27.78
CA ILE A 352 -15.89 18.55 -27.38
C ILE A 352 -15.62 18.60 -25.87
N GLU A 353 -16.44 17.92 -25.08
CA GLU A 353 -16.26 17.83 -23.62
C GLU A 353 -14.90 17.24 -23.25
N ALA A 354 -14.56 16.08 -23.81
CA ALA A 354 -13.27 15.42 -23.57
C ALA A 354 -12.09 16.28 -24.02
N MET A 355 -12.24 16.99 -25.14
CA MET A 355 -11.25 17.93 -25.65
C MET A 355 -11.00 19.09 -24.67
N LEU A 356 -12.06 19.70 -24.15
CA LEU A 356 -11.97 20.80 -23.18
C LEU A 356 -11.32 20.32 -21.87
N GLN A 357 -11.77 19.17 -21.35
CA GLN A 357 -11.19 18.55 -20.15
C GLN A 357 -9.71 18.22 -20.33
N PHE A 358 -9.32 17.74 -21.52
CA PHE A 358 -7.93 17.45 -21.84
C PHE A 358 -7.04 18.69 -21.80
N MET A 359 -7.53 19.86 -22.24
CA MET A 359 -6.77 21.11 -22.18
C MET A 359 -6.72 21.69 -20.75
N ALA A 360 -7.77 21.49 -19.96
CA ALA A 360 -7.88 21.99 -18.60
C ALA A 360 -7.14 21.13 -17.54
N ARG A 361 -6.76 19.90 -17.89
CA ARG A 361 -6.13 18.96 -16.94
C ARG A 361 -4.78 19.47 -16.43
N PRO A 362 -4.44 19.24 -15.15
CA PRO A 362 -3.11 19.57 -14.63
C PRO A 362 -2.03 18.75 -15.33
N LYS A 363 -0.82 19.32 -15.43
CA LYS A 363 0.34 18.59 -15.96
C LYS A 363 0.95 17.74 -14.84
N GLN A 364 1.26 16.49 -15.16
CA GLN A 364 1.90 15.57 -14.24
C GLN A 364 3.41 15.67 -14.38
N TRP A 365 4.09 16.11 -13.31
CA TRP A 365 5.55 16.22 -13.26
C TRP A 365 6.10 15.12 -12.36
N GLN A 366 7.01 14.32 -12.90
CA GLN A 366 7.76 13.34 -12.10
C GLN A 366 8.87 14.08 -11.35
N MET A 367 8.85 13.95 -10.02
CA MET A 367 9.92 14.42 -9.14
C MET A 367 11.16 13.52 -9.28
N SER A 368 12.31 13.99 -8.79
CA SER A 368 13.53 13.17 -8.67
C SER A 368 13.33 11.90 -7.85
N ASP A 369 12.35 11.93 -6.95
CA ASP A 369 12.10 10.88 -5.96
C ASP A 369 11.12 9.81 -6.50
N GLY A 370 10.67 9.94 -7.76
CA GLY A 370 9.72 9.01 -8.40
C GLY A 370 8.24 9.38 -8.22
N ASP A 371 7.93 10.33 -7.34
CA ASP A 371 6.57 10.81 -7.10
C ASP A 371 6.04 11.68 -8.25
N VAL A 372 4.77 11.51 -8.62
CA VAL A 372 4.09 12.33 -9.63
C VAL A 372 3.33 13.46 -8.94
N LYS A 373 3.68 14.71 -9.23
CA LYS A 373 2.97 15.90 -8.75
C LYS A 373 2.13 16.53 -9.85
N GLU A 374 0.87 16.80 -9.54
CA GLU A 374 -0.02 17.56 -10.41
C GLU A 374 0.27 19.06 -10.29
N VAL A 375 0.59 19.70 -11.41
CA VAL A 375 0.95 21.11 -11.49
C VAL A 375 0.03 21.82 -12.47
N HIS A 376 -0.69 22.83 -11.98
CA HIS A 376 -1.43 23.77 -12.83
C HIS A 376 -0.47 24.86 -13.33
N THR A 377 -0.27 24.90 -14.65
CA THR A 377 0.42 26.01 -15.32
C THR A 377 -0.58 27.15 -15.60
N PRO A 378 -0.12 28.40 -15.76
CA PRO A 378 -1.01 29.50 -16.16
C PRO A 378 -1.82 29.19 -17.43
N PHE A 379 -1.25 28.38 -18.34
CA PHE A 379 -1.93 27.92 -19.55
C PHE A 379 -3.07 26.93 -19.26
N THR A 380 -2.87 25.94 -18.37
CA THR A 380 -3.94 25.02 -17.96
C THR A 380 -5.02 25.72 -17.14
N VAL A 381 -4.66 26.73 -16.34
CA VAL A 381 -5.63 27.56 -15.60
C VAL A 381 -6.49 28.36 -16.59
N ARG A 382 -5.87 29.03 -17.56
CA ARG A 382 -6.60 29.73 -18.64
C ARG A 382 -7.49 28.79 -19.46
N ALA A 383 -7.02 27.60 -19.81
CA ALA A 383 -7.83 26.61 -20.51
C ALA A 383 -9.04 26.15 -19.70
N LYS A 384 -8.88 26.02 -18.37
CA LYS A 384 -9.98 25.73 -17.45
C LYS A 384 -10.98 26.87 -17.37
N GLU A 385 -10.52 28.12 -17.27
CA GLU A 385 -11.40 29.30 -17.32
C GLU A 385 -12.21 29.34 -18.62
N LEU A 386 -11.57 29.12 -19.77
CA LEU A 386 -12.26 29.06 -21.06
C LEU A 386 -13.28 27.92 -21.16
N MET A 387 -12.97 26.76 -20.57
CA MET A 387 -13.90 25.64 -20.46
C MET A 387 -15.12 26.03 -19.60
N ASP A 388 -14.90 26.65 -18.44
CA ASP A 388 -15.98 27.09 -17.54
C ASP A 388 -16.89 28.12 -18.23
N LEU A 389 -16.32 29.04 -19.01
CA LEU A 389 -17.09 29.99 -19.83
C LEU A 389 -17.89 29.31 -20.93
N TYR A 390 -17.34 28.28 -21.57
CA TYR A 390 -18.07 27.49 -22.56
C TYR A 390 -19.25 26.75 -21.93
N HIS A 391 -19.08 26.17 -20.73
CA HIS A 391 -20.18 25.57 -19.98
C HIS A 391 -21.25 26.61 -19.63
N GLY A 392 -20.84 27.78 -19.13
CA GLY A 392 -21.73 28.88 -18.83
C GLY A 392 -22.53 29.38 -20.04
N LEU A 393 -21.95 29.36 -21.25
CA LEU A 393 -22.68 29.68 -22.48
C LEU A 393 -23.74 28.64 -22.85
N ARG A 394 -23.49 27.37 -22.53
CA ARG A 394 -24.34 26.23 -22.86
C ARG A 394 -25.50 26.04 -21.89
N ILE A 395 -25.36 26.50 -20.64
CA ILE A 395 -26.41 26.42 -19.63
C ILE A 395 -27.62 27.27 -20.08
N PRO A 396 -28.86 26.73 -20.03
CA PRO A 396 -30.07 27.51 -20.29
C PRO A 396 -30.22 28.65 -19.27
N LEU A 397 -30.94 29.71 -19.63
CA LEU A 397 -31.11 30.90 -18.77
C LEU A 397 -31.66 30.50 -17.39
N GLY A 398 -30.92 30.81 -16.32
CA GLY A 398 -31.43 30.84 -14.95
C GLY A 398 -32.07 32.19 -14.66
N SER A 399 -31.22 33.22 -14.58
CA SER A 399 -31.62 34.64 -14.56
C SER A 399 -31.11 35.38 -15.80
N VAL A 400 -31.81 36.46 -16.18
CA VAL A 400 -31.33 37.40 -17.22
C VAL A 400 -30.04 38.08 -16.76
N ASP A 401 -29.96 38.47 -15.49
CA ASP A 401 -28.80 39.19 -14.93
C ASP A 401 -27.56 38.28 -14.91
N GLU A 402 -27.70 37.04 -14.44
CA GLU A 402 -26.61 36.04 -14.48
C GLU A 402 -26.10 35.81 -15.89
N ARG A 403 -27.00 35.77 -16.88
CA ARG A 403 -26.62 35.62 -18.28
C ARG A 403 -25.90 36.84 -18.82
N LEU A 404 -26.34 38.05 -18.45
CA LEU A 404 -25.68 39.29 -18.84
C LEU A 404 -24.28 39.38 -18.22
N ASP A 405 -24.11 38.99 -16.97
CA ASP A 405 -22.80 38.94 -16.30
C ASP A 405 -21.86 37.93 -16.97
N MET A 406 -22.35 36.74 -17.30
CA MET A 406 -21.59 35.74 -18.07
C MET A 406 -21.17 36.27 -19.45
N LEU A 407 -22.10 36.92 -20.18
CA LEU A 407 -21.82 37.53 -21.49
C LEU A 407 -20.79 38.65 -21.38
N LEU A 408 -20.86 39.46 -20.31
CA LEU A 408 -19.88 40.52 -20.03
C LEU A 408 -18.49 39.93 -19.75
N HIS A 409 -18.42 38.86 -18.95
CA HIS A 409 -17.16 38.20 -18.65
C HIS A 409 -16.51 37.64 -19.92
N ILE A 410 -17.29 37.01 -20.80
CA ILE A 410 -16.80 36.48 -22.08
C ILE A 410 -16.37 37.62 -23.02
N LYS A 411 -17.09 38.74 -23.01
CA LYS A 411 -16.71 39.91 -23.79
C LYS A 411 -15.32 40.40 -23.40
N TRP A 412 -15.01 40.48 -22.11
CA TRP A 412 -13.69 40.91 -21.65
C TRP A 412 -12.58 39.92 -21.98
N THR A 413 -12.80 38.62 -21.81
CA THR A 413 -11.77 37.61 -22.14
C THR A 413 -11.45 37.56 -23.63
N VAL A 414 -12.43 37.82 -24.49
CA VAL A 414 -12.28 37.82 -25.95
C VAL A 414 -11.66 39.14 -26.45
N GLN A 415 -11.92 40.25 -25.76
CA GLN A 415 -11.34 41.56 -26.08
C GLN A 415 -9.83 41.66 -25.83
N GLU A 416 -9.21 40.66 -25.21
CA GLU A 416 -7.75 40.59 -25.09
C GLU A 416 -7.05 40.50 -26.46
N PHE A 417 -7.76 40.04 -27.51
CA PHE A 417 -7.22 39.88 -28.85
C PHE A 417 -8.08 40.58 -29.89
N ASP A 418 -7.44 41.34 -30.78
CA ASP A 418 -8.12 42.02 -31.88
C ASP A 418 -8.02 41.21 -33.19
N CYS A 419 -9.01 40.36 -33.46
CA CYS A 419 -9.10 39.60 -34.72
C CYS A 419 -10.54 39.55 -35.29
N ALA A 420 -10.70 39.12 -36.55
CA ALA A 420 -12.01 39.06 -37.18
C ALA A 420 -13.01 38.17 -36.40
N LEU A 421 -12.54 37.05 -35.85
CA LEU A 421 -13.33 36.12 -35.03
C LEU A 421 -13.83 36.79 -33.74
N THR A 422 -12.94 37.47 -33.01
CA THR A 422 -13.27 38.17 -31.75
C THR A 422 -14.28 39.29 -31.98
N ARG A 423 -14.18 40.04 -33.09
CA ARG A 423 -15.13 41.10 -33.45
C ARG A 423 -16.53 40.55 -33.72
N GLU A 424 -16.62 39.46 -34.48
CA GLU A 424 -17.90 38.79 -34.72
C GLU A 424 -18.50 38.25 -33.42
N LEU A 425 -17.67 37.71 -32.53
CA LEU A 425 -18.11 37.18 -31.25
C LEU A 425 -18.63 38.30 -30.32
N VAL A 426 -17.93 39.44 -30.24
CA VAL A 426 -18.38 40.62 -29.50
C VAL A 426 -19.68 41.19 -30.07
N GLU A 427 -19.83 41.26 -31.40
CA GLU A 427 -21.07 41.72 -32.04
C GLU A 427 -22.26 40.80 -31.69
N LEU A 428 -22.05 39.48 -31.69
CA LEU A 428 -23.08 38.51 -31.31
C LEU A 428 -23.43 38.59 -29.83
N ILE A 429 -22.44 38.83 -28.95
CA ILE A 429 -22.66 39.05 -27.51
C ILE A 429 -23.49 40.30 -27.28
N ASP A 430 -23.12 41.42 -27.90
CA ASP A 430 -23.83 42.69 -27.75
C ASP A 430 -25.26 42.59 -28.27
N ARG A 431 -25.46 41.86 -29.37
CA ARG A 431 -26.79 41.57 -29.92
C ARG A 431 -27.61 40.65 -29.01
N GLU A 432 -27.00 39.66 -28.36
CA GLU A 432 -27.71 38.84 -27.36
C GLU A 432 -28.12 39.70 -26.16
N ALA A 433 -27.22 40.51 -25.63
CA ALA A 433 -27.45 41.38 -24.49
C ALA A 433 -28.57 42.40 -24.76
N ASP A 434 -28.59 43.03 -25.94
CA ASP A 434 -29.67 43.96 -26.34
C ASP A 434 -31.02 43.26 -26.51
N MET A 435 -31.04 42.02 -27.01
CA MET A 435 -32.30 41.27 -27.11
C MET A 435 -32.81 40.80 -25.74
N LEU A 436 -31.91 40.47 -24.82
CA LEU A 436 -32.25 40.09 -23.45
C LEU A 436 -32.76 41.29 -22.64
N SER A 437 -32.11 42.45 -22.74
CA SER A 437 -32.54 43.68 -22.06
C SER A 437 -33.92 44.17 -22.55
N ARG A 438 -34.28 43.86 -23.80
CA ARG A 438 -35.61 44.11 -24.38
C ARG A 438 -36.66 43.03 -24.05
N GLY A 439 -36.31 42.01 -23.27
CA GLY A 439 -37.24 40.95 -22.84
C GLY A 439 -37.71 40.01 -23.96
N ARG A 440 -36.87 39.73 -24.96
CA ARG A 440 -37.21 38.76 -26.02
C ARG A 440 -37.29 37.34 -25.47
N LYS A 441 -38.23 36.54 -25.99
CA LYS A 441 -38.39 35.13 -25.61
C LYS A 441 -37.19 34.29 -26.03
N GLU A 442 -36.78 33.37 -25.17
CA GLU A 442 -35.58 32.52 -25.34
C GLU A 442 -35.58 31.70 -26.64
N LYS A 443 -36.75 31.21 -27.06
CA LYS A 443 -36.90 30.45 -28.32
C LYS A 443 -36.42 31.23 -29.54
N SER A 444 -36.52 32.56 -29.52
CA SER A 444 -36.03 33.43 -30.59
C SER A 444 -34.51 33.57 -30.59
N LEU A 445 -33.83 33.24 -29.48
CA LEU A 445 -32.39 33.38 -29.29
C LEU A 445 -31.61 32.09 -29.58
N GLU A 446 -32.30 30.96 -29.76
CA GLU A 446 -31.65 29.65 -29.94
C GLU A 446 -30.63 29.62 -31.09
N GLY A 447 -30.99 30.21 -32.24
CA GLY A 447 -30.10 30.26 -33.41
C GLY A 447 -28.86 31.12 -33.14
N LEU A 448 -29.03 32.27 -32.49
CA LEU A 448 -27.92 33.16 -32.12
C LEU A 448 -27.00 32.48 -31.11
N ARG A 449 -27.56 31.85 -30.07
CA ARG A 449 -26.79 31.14 -29.05
C ARG A 449 -25.99 29.99 -29.62
N LYS A 450 -26.58 29.19 -30.51
CA LYS A 450 -25.85 28.10 -31.21
C LYS A 450 -24.67 28.65 -32.00
N ARG A 451 -24.85 29.78 -32.70
CA ARG A 451 -23.76 30.44 -33.44
C ARG A 451 -22.68 30.95 -32.49
N LEU A 452 -23.06 31.63 -31.41
CA LEU A 452 -22.13 32.17 -30.41
C LEU A 452 -21.32 31.06 -29.74
N ILE A 453 -21.96 29.96 -29.32
CA ILE A 453 -21.28 28.79 -28.74
C ILE A 453 -20.29 28.18 -29.73
N ASN A 454 -20.67 28.01 -31.01
CA ASN A 454 -19.79 27.43 -32.01
C ASN A 454 -18.58 28.34 -32.33
N LEU A 455 -18.79 29.65 -32.40
CA LEU A 455 -17.69 30.61 -32.61
C LEU A 455 -16.78 30.69 -31.38
N PHE A 456 -17.33 30.61 -30.17
CA PHE A 456 -16.54 30.55 -28.95
C PHE A 456 -15.73 29.26 -28.87
N LEU A 457 -16.29 28.13 -29.29
CA LEU A 457 -15.54 26.88 -29.41
C LEU A 457 -14.37 27.02 -30.39
N GLN A 458 -14.59 27.64 -31.55
CA GLN A 458 -13.52 27.93 -32.50
C GLN A 458 -12.42 28.81 -31.89
N PHE A 459 -12.78 29.79 -31.06
CA PHE A 459 -11.84 30.62 -30.31
C PHE A 459 -11.00 29.80 -29.31
N ILE A 460 -11.60 28.82 -28.64
CA ILE A 460 -10.87 27.93 -27.71
C ILE A 460 -9.93 26.96 -28.47
N GLU A 461 -10.33 26.49 -29.66
CA GLU A 461 -9.54 25.57 -30.49
C GLU A 461 -8.32 26.24 -31.16
N THR A 462 -8.30 27.57 -31.25
CA THR A 462 -7.18 28.30 -31.84
C THR A 462 -6.01 28.46 -30.87
N PRO A 463 -4.79 28.02 -31.25
CA PRO A 463 -3.62 27.99 -30.35
C PRO A 463 -3.11 29.39 -29.97
N GLU A 464 -3.42 30.41 -30.75
CA GLU A 464 -3.05 31.81 -30.46
C GLU A 464 -3.74 32.34 -29.20
N PHE A 465 -4.98 31.90 -28.92
CA PHE A 465 -5.76 32.34 -27.76
C PHE A 465 -5.72 31.34 -26.60
N ASN A 466 -5.52 30.06 -26.92
CA ASN A 466 -5.35 28.97 -25.97
C ASN A 466 -4.12 28.13 -26.32
N PRO A 467 -2.97 28.33 -25.65
CA PRO A 467 -1.75 27.60 -25.99
C PRO A 467 -1.85 26.08 -25.75
N GLU A 468 -2.72 25.60 -24.86
CA GLU A 468 -2.94 24.15 -24.67
C GLU A 468 -3.69 23.51 -25.86
N ALA A 469 -4.34 24.30 -26.73
CA ALA A 469 -4.95 23.79 -27.96
C ALA A 469 -3.90 23.30 -28.97
N ALA A 470 -2.65 23.78 -28.88
CA ALA A 470 -1.55 23.22 -29.68
C ALA A 470 -1.24 21.77 -29.27
N ALA A 471 -1.32 21.45 -27.97
CA ALA A 471 -1.05 20.11 -27.45
C ALA A 471 -2.07 19.08 -27.97
N LEU A 472 -3.33 19.48 -28.19
CA LEU A 472 -4.33 18.63 -28.83
C LEU A 472 -3.96 18.26 -30.27
N LYS A 473 -3.47 19.24 -31.06
CA LYS A 473 -3.06 18.99 -32.46
C LYS A 473 -1.91 17.99 -32.54
N HIS A 474 -0.98 18.05 -31.58
CA HIS A 474 0.14 17.12 -31.49
C HIS A 474 -0.26 15.74 -30.95
N ALA A 475 -1.32 15.65 -30.13
CA ALA A 475 -1.85 14.38 -29.62
C ALA A 475 -2.79 13.66 -30.61
N SER A 476 -3.27 14.37 -31.64
CA SER A 476 -4.16 13.82 -32.70
C SER A 476 -3.43 13.28 -33.93
N ILE A 477 -2.10 13.16 -33.87
CA ILE A 477 -1.24 12.42 -34.83
C ILE A 477 -0.77 11.16 -34.11
#